data_AF-A0A7G1NGV6-F1
#
_entry.id   AF-A0A7G1NGV6-F1
#
_cell.length_a   1.000
_cell.length_b   1.000
_cell.length_c   1.000
_cell.angle_alpha   90.00
_cell.angle_beta   90.00
_cell.angle_gamma   90.00
#
_symmetry.space_group_name_H-M   'P 1'
#
loop_
_entity.id
_entity.type
_entity.pdbx_description
1 polymer ?
#
loop_
_entity_poly.entity_id
_entity_poly.type
_entity_poly.pdbx_seq_one_letter_code
_entity_poly.pdbx_strand_id
1 'polypeptide(L)'
;MITFDNDTGKARKAVKAAQRRGLPIPDEIPATAAMVDVVANAAHMKPPELPTLDDIPATPEELAALIEERAHQQRIALAHQAVGNDFLEPIARKFNALVRDQVPLWIRALRPEFNGLIKQLRTQSKKLPTNLDTRYLNWNDAAVTTPWEKAEGIAFQLDQIVNDRKDMAQAGSLAGEGGRDYALYAVAKLPEPTVEGVVQHRMRTHISPEVAQWRDLRQQPVSRWLALARSEHLTIELATPDEVRQRAAVWDQWREGIAARGVAPLPTPKSIAAIESALRG
;
A
#
# COMPACT_ATOMS: atom_id res chain seq x y z
N MET A 1 -0.77 -20.60 20.43
CA MET A 1 -0.01 -19.85 19.39
C MET A 1 -1.03 -19.43 18.35
N ILE A 2 -1.46 -18.17 18.32
CA ILE A 2 -2.50 -17.71 17.38
C ILE A 2 -1.82 -17.56 16.01
N THR A 3 -2.11 -18.48 15.09
CA THR A 3 -1.59 -18.43 13.71
C THR A 3 -2.36 -17.34 12.95
N PHE A 4 -1.63 -16.29 12.57
CA PHE A 4 -2.16 -15.14 11.82
C PHE A 4 -2.48 -15.45 10.34
N ASP A 5 -2.38 -16.71 9.90
CA ASP A 5 -2.53 -17.12 8.49
C ASP A 5 -3.99 -17.24 8.03
N ASN A 6 -4.96 -17.04 8.93
CA ASN A 6 -6.40 -17.16 8.67
C ASN A 6 -7.06 -15.80 8.37
N ASP A 7 -6.33 -14.69 8.53
CA ASP A 7 -6.85 -13.34 8.24
C ASP A 7 -6.90 -13.09 6.73
N THR A 8 -8.11 -12.96 6.19
CA THR A 8 -8.36 -12.66 4.77
C THR A 8 -8.45 -11.16 4.47
N GLY A 9 -8.34 -10.30 5.48
CA GLY A 9 -8.56 -8.86 5.35
C GLY A 9 -7.63 -8.18 4.35
N LYS A 10 -6.34 -8.55 4.34
CA LYS A 10 -5.36 -8.02 3.37
C LYS A 10 -5.69 -8.48 1.94
N ALA A 11 -5.99 -9.76 1.77
CA ALA A 11 -6.35 -10.32 0.47
C ALA A 11 -7.63 -9.67 -0.09
N ARG A 12 -8.65 -9.44 0.75
CA ARG A 12 -9.88 -8.71 0.36
C ARG A 12 -9.59 -7.26 -0.06
N LYS A 13 -8.70 -6.55 0.63
CA LYS A 13 -8.30 -5.18 0.23
C LYS A 13 -7.60 -5.19 -1.13
N ALA A 14 -6.68 -6.12 -1.36
CA ALA A 14 -6.00 -6.25 -2.65
C ALA A 14 -6.97 -6.56 -3.80
N VAL A 15 -7.93 -7.48 -3.59
CA VAL A 15 -8.97 -7.77 -4.59
C VAL A 15 -9.83 -6.54 -4.87
N LYS A 16 -10.25 -5.80 -3.84
CA LYS A 16 -11.00 -4.54 -4.03
C LYS A 16 -10.18 -3.49 -4.79
N ALA A 17 -8.88 -3.39 -4.53
CA ALA A 17 -7.98 -2.50 -5.27
C ALA A 17 -7.87 -2.93 -6.75
N ALA A 18 -7.72 -4.23 -7.02
CA ALA A 18 -7.70 -4.77 -8.39
C ALA A 18 -9.02 -4.50 -9.14
N GLN A 19 -10.17 -4.73 -8.49
CA GLN A 19 -11.50 -4.46 -9.05
C GLN A 19 -11.68 -2.99 -9.42
N ARG A 20 -11.29 -2.07 -8.52
CA ARG A 20 -11.41 -0.62 -8.73
C ARG A 20 -10.62 -0.15 -9.95
N ARG A 21 -9.52 -0.83 -10.26
CA ARG A 21 -8.61 -0.54 -11.37
C ARG A 21 -8.95 -1.32 -12.64
N GLY A 22 -9.99 -2.15 -12.63
CA GLY A 22 -10.35 -3.01 -13.77
C GLY A 22 -9.27 -4.02 -14.12
N LEU A 23 -8.46 -4.45 -13.15
CA LEU A 23 -7.42 -5.46 -13.37
C LEU A 23 -8.06 -6.85 -13.51
N PRO A 24 -7.44 -7.76 -14.30
CA PRO A 24 -7.94 -9.12 -14.45
C PRO A 24 -7.88 -9.88 -13.12
N ILE A 25 -9.02 -10.42 -12.68
CA ILE A 25 -9.14 -11.23 -11.47
C ILE A 25 -9.61 -12.62 -11.90
N PRO A 26 -8.79 -13.67 -11.74
CA PRO A 26 -9.20 -15.03 -12.04
C PRO A 26 -10.45 -15.43 -11.27
N ASP A 27 -11.41 -16.12 -11.93
CA ASP A 27 -12.70 -16.52 -11.35
C ASP A 27 -12.58 -17.38 -10.08
N GLU A 28 -11.43 -18.05 -9.90
CA GLU A 28 -11.15 -18.82 -8.69
C GLU A 28 -11.06 -17.95 -7.44
N ILE A 29 -10.63 -16.68 -7.56
CA ILE A 29 -10.53 -15.74 -6.44
C ILE A 29 -11.91 -15.37 -5.87
N PRO A 30 -12.87 -14.83 -6.65
CA PRO A 30 -14.20 -14.55 -6.14
C PRO A 30 -14.95 -15.81 -5.71
N ALA A 31 -14.77 -16.95 -6.39
CA ALA A 31 -15.35 -18.22 -5.95
C ALA A 31 -14.82 -18.65 -4.58
N THR A 32 -13.51 -18.58 -4.36
CA THR A 32 -12.91 -18.93 -3.07
C THR A 32 -13.29 -17.90 -1.99
N ALA A 33 -13.39 -16.61 -2.32
CA ALA A 33 -13.90 -15.60 -1.40
C ALA A 33 -15.32 -15.91 -0.92
N ALA A 34 -16.21 -16.34 -1.82
CA ALA A 34 -17.55 -16.78 -1.46
C ALA A 34 -17.54 -18.02 -0.56
N MET A 35 -16.63 -18.96 -0.77
CA MET A 35 -16.43 -20.11 0.13
C MET A 35 -15.98 -19.68 1.53
N VAL A 36 -15.09 -18.68 1.63
CA VAL A 36 -14.70 -18.09 2.93
C VAL A 36 -15.94 -17.54 3.64
N ASP A 37 -16.82 -16.83 2.92
CA ASP A 37 -18.03 -16.25 3.50
C ASP A 37 -19.01 -17.35 3.99
N VAL A 38 -19.20 -18.42 3.22
CA VAL A 38 -20.02 -19.58 3.62
C VAL A 38 -19.50 -20.21 4.91
N VAL A 39 -18.19 -20.47 4.98
CA VAL A 39 -17.58 -21.11 6.15
C VAL A 39 -17.55 -20.18 7.35
N ALA A 40 -17.28 -18.89 7.16
CA ALA A 40 -17.38 -17.90 8.22
C ALA A 40 -18.81 -17.82 8.79
N ASN A 41 -19.83 -17.83 7.94
CA ASN A 41 -21.23 -17.82 8.39
C ASN A 41 -21.58 -19.08 9.18
N ALA A 42 -21.13 -20.26 8.75
CA ALA A 42 -21.32 -21.50 9.49
C ALA A 42 -20.59 -21.48 10.86
N ALA A 43 -19.33 -21.03 10.88
CA ALA A 43 -18.51 -20.93 12.08
C ALA A 43 -19.06 -19.95 13.13
N HIS A 44 -19.79 -18.92 12.70
CA HIS A 44 -20.40 -17.90 13.57
C HIS A 44 -21.92 -18.07 13.72
N MET A 45 -22.49 -19.22 13.34
CA MET A 45 -23.91 -19.49 13.49
C MET A 45 -24.30 -19.36 14.97
N LYS A 46 -25.27 -18.50 15.31
CA LYS A 46 -25.65 -18.27 16.69
C LYS A 46 -26.59 -19.39 17.18
N PRO A 47 -26.35 -19.96 18.38
CA PRO A 47 -27.35 -20.76 19.06
C PRO A 47 -28.63 -19.94 19.32
N PRO A 48 -29.79 -20.58 19.50
CA PRO A 48 -31.01 -19.87 19.88
C PRO A 48 -30.79 -19.08 21.18
N GLU A 49 -31.40 -17.91 21.26
CA GLU A 49 -31.32 -17.05 22.45
C GLU A 49 -32.02 -17.72 23.64
N LEU A 50 -31.59 -17.35 24.85
CA LEU A 50 -32.21 -17.85 26.07
C LEU A 50 -33.67 -17.38 26.14
N PRO A 51 -34.62 -18.24 26.58
CA PRO A 51 -36.00 -17.83 26.79
C PRO A 51 -36.07 -16.68 27.78
N THR A 52 -36.95 -15.74 27.47
CA THR A 52 -37.44 -14.71 28.38
C THR A 52 -38.76 -15.18 29.02
N LEU A 53 -39.28 -14.40 29.97
CA LEU A 53 -40.57 -14.69 30.61
C LEU A 53 -41.72 -14.75 29.60
N ASP A 54 -41.64 -13.98 28.50
CA ASP A 54 -42.66 -13.91 27.47
C ASP A 54 -42.66 -15.13 26.53
N ASP A 55 -41.59 -15.94 26.56
CA ASP A 55 -41.43 -17.15 25.73
C ASP A 55 -41.98 -18.42 26.42
N ILE A 56 -42.49 -18.32 27.66
CA ILE A 56 -42.96 -19.48 28.42
C ILE A 56 -44.41 -19.82 27.99
N PRO A 57 -44.65 -21.00 27.40
CA PRO A 57 -45.98 -21.38 26.93
C PRO A 57 -46.94 -21.71 28.10
N ALA A 58 -48.24 -21.76 27.79
CA ALA A 58 -49.29 -21.91 28.80
C ALA A 58 -49.42 -23.33 29.35
N THR A 59 -48.92 -24.34 28.63
CA THR A 59 -49.10 -25.76 28.98
C THR A 59 -47.76 -26.52 29.08
N PRO A 60 -47.69 -27.57 29.91
CA PRO A 60 -46.53 -28.46 29.99
C PRO A 60 -46.17 -29.13 28.66
N GLU A 61 -47.17 -29.49 27.86
CA GLU A 61 -46.99 -30.15 26.56
C GLU A 61 -46.33 -29.21 25.53
N GLU A 62 -46.78 -27.95 25.48
CA GLU A 62 -46.15 -26.93 24.64
C GLU A 62 -44.73 -26.60 25.11
N LEU A 63 -44.48 -26.60 26.42
CA LEU A 63 -43.14 -26.40 26.98
C LEU A 63 -42.20 -27.55 26.58
N ALA A 64 -42.67 -28.79 26.63
CA ALA A 64 -41.88 -29.95 26.20
C ALA A 64 -41.49 -29.85 24.72
N ALA A 65 -42.44 -29.49 23.85
CA ALA A 65 -42.20 -29.29 22.42
C ALA A 65 -41.22 -28.13 22.15
N LEU A 66 -41.35 -27.01 22.87
CA LEU A 66 -40.46 -25.86 22.74
C LEU A 66 -39.03 -26.19 23.19
N ILE A 67 -38.87 -26.94 24.28
CA ILE A 67 -37.56 -27.43 24.74
C ILE A 67 -36.92 -28.33 23.69
N GLU A 68 -37.68 -29.26 23.11
CA GLU A 68 -37.18 -30.18 22.09
C GLU A 68 -36.69 -29.44 20.84
N GLU A 69 -37.51 -28.52 20.31
CA GLU A 69 -37.16 -27.70 19.15
C GLU A 69 -35.92 -26.84 19.41
N ARG A 70 -35.86 -26.15 20.56
CA ARG A 70 -34.68 -25.34 20.90
C ARG A 70 -33.43 -26.18 21.11
N ALA A 71 -33.55 -27.34 21.74
CA ALA A 71 -32.43 -28.27 21.88
C ALA A 71 -31.96 -28.79 20.51
N HIS A 72 -32.88 -28.99 19.55
CA HIS A 72 -32.53 -29.35 18.17
C HIS A 72 -31.78 -28.21 17.46
N GLN A 73 -32.29 -26.98 17.51
CA GLN A 73 -31.65 -25.79 16.94
C GLN A 73 -30.27 -25.53 17.54
N GLN A 74 -30.13 -25.68 18.87
CA GLN A 74 -28.84 -25.54 19.54
C GLN A 74 -27.84 -26.60 19.08
N ARG A 75 -28.27 -27.87 18.93
CA ARG A 75 -27.42 -28.94 18.39
C ARG A 75 -26.97 -28.64 16.97
N ILE A 76 -27.87 -28.15 16.10
CA ILE A 76 -27.54 -27.74 14.73
C ILE A 76 -26.50 -26.61 14.74
N ALA A 77 -26.74 -25.53 15.50
CA ALA A 77 -25.84 -24.39 15.57
C ALA A 77 -24.43 -24.81 16.03
N LEU A 78 -24.34 -25.62 17.09
CA LEU A 78 -23.05 -26.12 17.59
C LEU A 78 -22.34 -27.02 16.56
N ALA A 79 -23.09 -27.86 15.83
CA ALA A 79 -22.52 -28.69 14.76
C ALA A 79 -21.98 -27.85 13.60
N HIS A 80 -22.72 -26.81 13.17
CA HIS A 80 -22.26 -25.87 12.15
C HIS A 80 -21.03 -25.08 12.59
N GLN A 81 -20.99 -24.65 13.86
CA GLN A 81 -19.81 -23.97 14.42
C GLN A 81 -18.58 -24.90 14.39
N ALA A 82 -18.73 -26.14 14.87
CA ALA A 82 -17.63 -27.11 14.91
C ALA A 82 -17.08 -27.39 13.50
N VAL A 83 -17.95 -27.79 12.58
CA VAL A 83 -17.53 -28.11 11.20
C VAL A 83 -17.04 -26.86 10.46
N GLY A 84 -17.67 -25.71 10.65
CA GLY A 84 -17.24 -24.45 10.04
C GLY A 84 -15.84 -24.04 10.48
N ASN A 85 -15.50 -24.21 11.76
CA ASN A 85 -14.16 -23.92 12.27
C ASN A 85 -13.09 -24.80 11.61
N ASP A 86 -13.39 -26.07 11.31
CA ASP A 86 -12.45 -26.98 10.64
C ASP A 86 -12.07 -26.52 9.23
N PHE A 87 -12.98 -25.85 8.52
CA PHE A 87 -12.74 -25.37 7.15
C PHE A 87 -12.21 -23.93 7.06
N LEU A 88 -12.27 -23.17 8.15
CA LEU A 88 -11.96 -21.73 8.12
C LEU A 88 -10.51 -21.46 7.72
N GLU A 89 -9.57 -22.15 8.36
CA GLU A 89 -8.13 -22.01 8.07
C GLU A 89 -7.77 -22.48 6.65
N PRO A 90 -8.13 -23.70 6.21
CA PRO A 90 -7.78 -24.18 4.86
C PRO A 90 -8.27 -23.26 3.73
N ILE A 91 -9.51 -22.78 3.82
CA ILE A 91 -10.10 -21.93 2.78
C ILE A 91 -9.51 -20.51 2.83
N ALA A 92 -9.29 -19.93 4.02
CA ALA A 92 -8.62 -18.65 4.17
C ALA A 92 -7.20 -18.70 3.60
N ARG A 93 -6.44 -19.77 3.88
CA ARG A 93 -5.11 -20.01 3.33
C ARG A 93 -5.13 -20.14 1.82
N LYS A 94 -6.09 -20.89 1.25
CA LYS A 94 -6.27 -21.00 -0.20
C LYS A 94 -6.53 -19.62 -0.83
N PHE A 95 -7.46 -18.85 -0.27
CA PHE A 95 -7.78 -17.51 -0.77
C PHE A 95 -6.57 -16.57 -0.73
N ASN A 96 -5.86 -16.55 0.40
CA ASN A 96 -4.67 -15.73 0.58
C ASN A 96 -3.55 -16.12 -0.41
N ALA A 97 -3.36 -17.42 -0.68
CA ALA A 97 -2.39 -17.89 -1.67
C ALA A 97 -2.75 -17.46 -3.09
N LEU A 98 -4.00 -17.68 -3.52
CA LEU A 98 -4.46 -17.26 -4.85
C LEU A 98 -4.28 -15.76 -5.08
N VAL A 99 -4.60 -14.94 -4.08
CA VAL A 99 -4.42 -13.48 -4.18
C VAL A 99 -2.93 -13.13 -4.23
N ARG A 100 -2.10 -13.75 -3.37
CA ARG A 100 -0.64 -13.53 -3.35
C ARG A 100 -0.01 -13.79 -4.71
N ASP A 101 -0.42 -14.85 -5.40
CA ASP A 101 0.12 -15.23 -6.71
C ASP A 101 -0.21 -14.19 -7.81
N GLN A 102 -1.32 -13.46 -7.68
CA GLN A 102 -1.72 -12.42 -8.64
C GLN A 102 -1.09 -11.04 -8.36
N VAL A 103 -0.69 -10.76 -7.12
CA VAL A 103 -0.18 -9.44 -6.71
C VAL A 103 0.94 -8.91 -7.61
N PRO A 104 1.97 -9.70 -8.00
CA PRO A 104 3.03 -9.21 -8.88
C PRO A 104 2.52 -8.71 -10.24
N LEU A 105 1.53 -9.40 -10.81
CA LEU A 105 0.93 -9.03 -12.10
C LEU A 105 0.11 -7.76 -11.95
N TRP A 106 -0.69 -7.65 -10.89
CA TRP A 106 -1.50 -6.46 -10.63
C TRP A 106 -0.64 -5.20 -10.42
N ILE A 107 0.41 -5.28 -9.61
CA ILE A 107 1.32 -4.14 -9.38
C ILE A 107 1.97 -3.68 -10.69
N ARG A 108 2.43 -4.62 -11.54
CA ARG A 108 3.01 -4.27 -12.85
C ARG A 108 1.98 -3.59 -13.77
N ALA A 109 0.74 -4.05 -13.73
CA ALA A 109 -0.35 -3.50 -14.54
C ALA A 109 -0.76 -2.07 -14.14
N LEU A 110 -0.40 -1.59 -12.95
CA LEU A 110 -0.63 -0.19 -12.53
C LEU A 110 0.34 0.81 -13.19
N ARG A 111 1.50 0.36 -13.69
CA ARG A 111 2.56 1.25 -14.21
C ARG A 111 2.12 2.12 -15.40
N PRO A 112 1.41 1.60 -16.42
CA PRO A 112 0.99 2.42 -17.56
C PRO A 112 0.08 3.59 -17.16
N GLU A 113 -0.91 3.35 -16.30
CA GLU A 113 -1.81 4.38 -15.78
C GLU A 113 -1.01 5.42 -14.98
N PHE A 114 -0.18 4.97 -14.04
CA PHE A 114 0.69 5.84 -13.25
C PHE A 114 1.58 6.73 -14.12
N ASN A 115 2.28 6.14 -15.09
CA ASN A 115 3.17 6.87 -15.99
C ASN A 115 2.40 7.90 -16.85
N GLY A 116 1.19 7.54 -17.30
CA GLY A 116 0.29 8.46 -17.99
C GLY A 116 -0.06 9.67 -17.13
N LEU A 117 -0.42 9.45 -15.87
CA LEU A 117 -0.74 10.51 -14.92
C LEU A 117 0.46 11.40 -14.60
N ILE A 118 1.65 10.83 -14.39
CA ILE A 118 2.88 11.60 -14.19
C ILE A 118 3.20 12.48 -15.41
N LYS A 119 2.99 11.98 -16.63
CA LYS A 119 3.18 12.78 -17.85
C LYS A 119 2.21 13.97 -17.91
N GLN A 120 0.95 13.75 -17.54
CA GLN A 120 -0.07 14.81 -17.47
C GLN A 120 0.27 15.82 -16.36
N LEU A 121 0.68 15.35 -15.18
CA LEU A 121 1.06 16.19 -14.05
C LEU A 121 2.26 17.06 -14.39
N ARG A 122 3.30 16.51 -15.05
CA ARG A 122 4.45 17.27 -15.53
C ARG A 122 4.04 18.39 -16.49
N THR A 123 3.01 18.17 -17.30
CA THR A 123 2.47 19.21 -18.19
C THR A 123 1.83 20.36 -17.41
N GLN A 124 1.06 20.07 -16.36
CA GLN A 124 0.48 21.13 -15.51
C GLN A 124 1.54 21.82 -14.67
N SER A 125 2.49 21.07 -14.15
CA SER A 125 3.59 21.59 -13.34
C SER A 125 4.41 22.66 -14.06
N LYS A 126 4.61 22.55 -15.38
CA LYS A 126 5.29 23.57 -16.20
C LYS A 126 4.49 24.87 -16.37
N LYS A 127 3.17 24.83 -16.19
CA LYS A 127 2.29 26.00 -16.33
C LYS A 127 2.12 26.77 -15.01
N LEU A 128 2.36 26.08 -13.89
CA LEU A 128 2.24 26.66 -12.56
C LEU A 128 3.52 27.41 -12.16
N PRO A 129 3.42 28.43 -11.30
CA PRO A 129 4.58 29.15 -10.79
C PRO A 129 5.52 28.24 -9.99
N THR A 130 6.79 28.64 -9.84
CA THR A 130 7.80 27.86 -9.10
C THR A 130 7.42 27.67 -7.64
N ASN A 131 6.87 28.70 -7.00
CA ASN A 131 6.32 28.59 -5.66
C ASN A 131 4.90 27.97 -5.71
N LEU A 132 4.73 26.82 -5.10
CA LEU A 132 3.48 26.06 -5.03
C LEU A 132 2.73 26.23 -3.70
N ASP A 133 3.19 27.14 -2.83
CA ASP A 133 2.49 27.47 -1.60
C ASP A 133 1.16 28.16 -1.93
N THR A 134 0.07 27.50 -1.57
CA THR A 134 -1.31 27.90 -1.88
C THR A 134 -1.68 29.27 -1.35
N ARG A 135 -0.96 29.78 -0.34
CA ARG A 135 -1.17 31.12 0.24
C ARG A 135 -0.70 32.25 -0.68
N TYR A 136 0.20 31.96 -1.62
CA TYR A 136 0.78 32.94 -2.52
C TYR A 136 0.34 32.77 -3.98
N LEU A 137 -0.54 31.80 -4.26
CA LEU A 137 -1.09 31.62 -5.60
C LEU A 137 -2.17 32.65 -5.91
N ASN A 138 -2.13 33.20 -7.12
CA ASN A 138 -3.17 34.09 -7.61
C ASN A 138 -4.37 33.27 -8.10
N TRP A 139 -5.33 33.02 -7.20
CA TRP A 139 -6.55 32.27 -7.49
C TRP A 139 -7.55 32.99 -8.42
N ASN A 140 -7.28 34.25 -8.79
CA ASN A 140 -8.08 34.96 -9.79
C ASN A 140 -7.52 34.81 -11.21
N ASP A 141 -6.32 34.24 -11.36
CA ASP A 141 -5.69 34.03 -12.66
C ASP A 141 -6.04 32.64 -13.21
N ALA A 142 -6.76 32.60 -14.34
CA ALA A 142 -7.12 31.36 -15.03
C ALA A 142 -5.90 30.53 -15.46
N ALA A 143 -4.75 31.17 -15.70
CA ALA A 143 -3.49 30.50 -16.01
C ALA A 143 -2.94 29.70 -14.82
N VAL A 144 -3.36 30.03 -13.59
CA VAL A 144 -3.00 29.31 -12.36
C VAL A 144 -4.10 28.33 -11.94
N THR A 145 -5.36 28.79 -11.89
CA THR A 145 -6.46 27.96 -11.39
C THR A 145 -6.73 26.74 -12.26
N THR A 146 -6.78 26.90 -13.59
CA THR A 146 -7.11 25.79 -14.48
C THR A 146 -6.06 24.66 -14.45
N PRO A 147 -4.74 24.93 -14.51
CA PRO A 147 -3.75 23.87 -14.33
C PRO A 147 -3.75 23.27 -12.92
N TRP A 148 -4.07 24.06 -11.89
CA TRP A 148 -4.16 23.57 -10.52
C TRP A 148 -5.29 22.57 -10.33
N GLU A 149 -6.51 22.90 -10.78
CA GLU A 149 -7.67 22.01 -10.72
C GLU A 149 -7.42 20.69 -11.45
N LYS A 150 -6.75 20.76 -12.61
CA LYS A 150 -6.31 19.55 -13.34
C LYS A 150 -5.28 18.75 -12.55
N ALA A 151 -4.32 19.42 -11.93
CA ALA A 151 -3.31 18.78 -11.10
C ALA A 151 -3.93 18.11 -9.86
N GLU A 152 -5.01 18.68 -9.30
CA GLU A 152 -5.74 18.10 -8.18
C GLU A 152 -6.37 16.75 -8.51
N GLY A 153 -7.10 16.67 -9.63
CA GLY A 153 -7.68 15.41 -10.10
C GLY A 153 -6.60 14.34 -10.38
N ILE A 154 -5.47 14.74 -10.95
CA ILE A 154 -4.34 13.85 -11.22
C ILE A 154 -3.66 13.38 -9.92
N ALA A 155 -3.40 14.29 -8.98
CA ALA A 155 -2.77 14.01 -7.70
C ALA A 155 -3.61 13.02 -6.87
N PHE A 156 -4.95 13.19 -6.87
CA PHE A 156 -5.85 12.26 -6.21
C PHE A 156 -5.77 10.85 -6.81
N GLN A 157 -5.77 10.73 -8.14
CA GLN A 157 -5.65 9.44 -8.81
C GLN A 157 -4.28 8.79 -8.54
N LEU A 158 -3.20 9.56 -8.52
CA LEU A 158 -1.86 9.09 -8.16
C LEU A 158 -1.81 8.56 -6.72
N ASP A 159 -2.33 9.31 -5.74
CA ASP A 159 -2.41 8.84 -4.35
C ASP A 159 -3.23 7.55 -4.23
N GLN A 160 -4.33 7.46 -4.98
CA GLN A 160 -5.14 6.25 -5.01
C GLN A 160 -4.36 5.06 -5.60
N ILE A 161 -3.56 5.25 -6.66
CA ILE A 161 -2.71 4.17 -7.23
C ILE A 161 -1.67 3.72 -6.21
N VAL A 162 -1.05 4.66 -5.49
CA VAL A 162 -0.05 4.35 -4.46
C VAL A 162 -0.65 3.56 -3.31
N ASN A 163 -1.86 3.93 -2.88
CA ASN A 163 -2.59 3.19 -1.85
C ASN A 163 -3.03 1.81 -2.34
N ASP A 164 -3.53 1.70 -3.57
CA ASP A 164 -3.91 0.41 -4.17
C ASP A 164 -2.70 -0.52 -4.30
N ARG A 165 -1.54 0.01 -4.75
CA ARG A 165 -0.28 -0.73 -4.77
C ARG A 165 0.10 -1.23 -3.37
N LYS A 166 -0.01 -0.37 -2.35
CA LYS A 166 0.30 -0.75 -0.96
C LYS A 166 -0.59 -1.89 -0.48
N ASP A 167 -1.90 -1.80 -0.69
CA ASP A 167 -2.85 -2.84 -0.29
C ASP A 167 -2.54 -4.18 -0.99
N MET A 168 -2.22 -4.14 -2.28
CA MET A 168 -1.75 -5.32 -3.03
C MET A 168 -0.44 -5.88 -2.47
N ALA A 169 0.56 -5.02 -2.25
CA ALA A 169 1.87 -5.42 -1.75
C ALA A 169 1.80 -6.04 -0.34
N GLN A 170 0.92 -5.53 0.52
CA GLN A 170 0.65 -6.10 1.84
C GLN A 170 0.02 -7.51 1.77
N ALA A 171 -0.88 -7.75 0.82
CA ALA A 171 -1.43 -9.09 0.57
C ALA A 171 -0.38 -10.05 0.01
N GLY A 172 0.49 -9.54 -0.87
CA GLY A 172 1.62 -10.28 -1.43
C GLY A 172 2.75 -10.59 -0.44
N SER A 173 2.71 -10.01 0.77
CA SER A 173 3.81 -10.06 1.74
C SER A 173 5.15 -9.57 1.17
N LEU A 174 5.09 -8.56 0.30
CA LEU A 174 6.27 -8.00 -0.35
C LEU A 174 7.12 -7.22 0.65
N ALA A 175 8.44 -7.31 0.48
CA ALA A 175 9.40 -6.66 1.37
C ALA A 175 9.52 -5.15 1.11
N GLY A 176 9.69 -4.36 2.17
CA GLY A 176 9.98 -2.92 2.08
C GLY A 176 8.77 -1.98 2.28
N GLU A 177 7.55 -2.51 2.38
CA GLU A 177 6.30 -1.74 2.46
C GLU A 177 5.98 -1.11 3.84
N GLY A 178 6.91 -1.18 4.80
CA GLY A 178 6.70 -0.73 6.19
C GLY A 178 7.64 0.36 6.70
N GLY A 179 8.63 0.79 5.90
CA GLY A 179 9.60 1.81 6.30
C GLY A 179 9.02 3.23 6.32
N ARG A 180 9.69 4.17 7.01
CA ARG A 180 9.25 5.58 7.11
C ARG A 180 8.95 6.23 5.74
N ASP A 181 9.79 5.92 4.77
CA ASP A 181 9.76 6.53 3.43
C ASP A 181 9.27 5.54 2.34
N TYR A 182 8.59 4.45 2.72
CA TYR A 182 8.09 3.43 1.77
C TYR A 182 7.26 4.07 0.64
N ALA A 183 6.43 5.06 0.99
CA ALA A 183 5.56 5.74 0.04
C ALA A 183 6.35 6.56 -0.99
N LEU A 184 7.53 7.08 -0.64
CA LEU A 184 8.44 7.72 -1.60
C LEU A 184 9.08 6.67 -2.49
N TYR A 185 9.65 5.60 -1.91
CA TYR A 185 10.32 4.55 -2.69
C TYR A 185 9.35 3.80 -3.61
N ALA A 186 8.07 3.74 -3.26
CA ALA A 186 7.02 3.21 -4.12
C ALA A 186 6.79 4.02 -5.41
N VAL A 187 7.17 5.30 -5.44
CA VAL A 187 6.85 6.22 -6.55
C VAL A 187 8.04 6.91 -7.18
N ALA A 188 9.19 6.87 -6.51
CA ALA A 188 10.41 7.53 -6.94
C ALA A 188 11.63 6.64 -6.68
N LYS A 189 12.54 6.62 -7.65
CA LYS A 189 13.86 6.02 -7.57
C LYS A 189 14.90 7.12 -7.35
N LEU A 190 15.75 6.92 -6.35
CA LEU A 190 16.94 7.74 -6.13
C LEU A 190 18.01 7.40 -7.17
N PRO A 191 18.86 8.37 -7.57
CA PRO A 191 20.00 8.06 -8.40
C PRO A 191 20.97 7.19 -7.60
N GLU A 192 21.58 6.21 -8.27
CA GLU A 192 22.61 5.37 -7.66
C GLU A 192 23.78 6.27 -7.17
N PRO A 193 24.37 5.99 -6.01
CA PRO A 193 25.51 6.75 -5.52
C PRO A 193 26.72 6.58 -6.43
N THR A 194 27.36 7.70 -6.76
CA THR A 194 28.66 7.71 -7.44
C THR A 194 29.69 8.36 -6.53
N VAL A 195 30.97 8.02 -6.74
CA VAL A 195 32.09 8.65 -6.03
C VAL A 195 32.02 10.18 -6.15
N GLU A 196 31.82 10.66 -7.37
CA GLU A 196 31.66 12.09 -7.65
C GLU A 196 30.46 12.69 -6.90
N GLY A 197 29.30 12.03 -6.93
CA GLY A 197 28.11 12.51 -6.25
C GLY A 197 28.27 12.60 -4.74
N VAL A 198 29.00 11.65 -4.12
CA VAL A 198 29.34 11.66 -2.69
C VAL A 198 30.30 12.82 -2.38
N VAL A 199 31.35 12.98 -3.19
CA VAL A 199 32.34 14.05 -3.04
C VAL A 199 31.70 15.44 -3.14
N GLN A 200 30.84 15.64 -4.14
CA GLN A 200 30.13 16.89 -4.41
C GLN A 200 28.93 17.12 -3.49
N HIS A 201 28.70 16.25 -2.49
CA HIS A 201 27.59 16.34 -1.56
C HIS A 201 26.20 16.36 -2.21
N ARG A 202 26.04 15.73 -3.39
CA ARG A 202 24.78 15.73 -4.15
C ARG A 202 23.60 15.25 -3.30
N MET A 203 23.83 14.27 -2.43
CA MET A 203 22.83 13.82 -1.48
C MET A 203 22.32 14.93 -0.55
N ARG A 204 23.21 15.77 -0.02
CA ARG A 204 22.87 16.84 0.93
C ARG A 204 22.26 18.05 0.22
N THR A 205 22.82 18.43 -0.93
CA THR A 205 22.47 19.68 -1.62
C THR A 205 21.22 19.55 -2.50
N HIS A 206 20.99 18.35 -3.05
CA HIS A 206 19.99 18.15 -4.11
C HIS A 206 18.93 17.12 -3.70
N ILE A 207 19.34 15.91 -3.30
CA ILE A 207 18.39 14.79 -3.09
C ILE A 207 17.64 14.92 -1.75
N SER A 208 18.35 15.16 -0.65
CA SER A 208 17.75 15.25 0.70
C SER A 208 16.70 16.36 0.83
N PRO A 209 16.89 17.56 0.24
CA PRO A 209 15.86 18.59 0.21
C PRO A 209 14.57 18.13 -0.49
N GLU A 210 14.65 17.44 -1.63
CA GLU A 210 13.48 16.93 -2.34
C GLU A 210 12.75 15.84 -1.51
N VAL A 211 13.50 14.96 -0.85
CA VAL A 211 12.94 13.96 0.07
C VAL A 211 12.32 14.60 1.31
N ALA A 212 12.91 15.68 1.83
CA ALA A 212 12.30 16.47 2.92
C ALA A 212 10.99 17.12 2.45
N GLN A 213 11.01 17.80 1.31
CA GLN A 213 9.83 18.44 0.74
C GLN A 213 8.66 17.46 0.51
N TRP A 214 8.95 16.24 0.03
CA TRP A 214 7.95 15.18 -0.10
C TRP A 214 7.29 14.80 1.23
N ARG A 215 8.04 14.83 2.33
CA ARG A 215 7.54 14.53 3.68
C ARG A 215 6.74 15.69 4.26
N ASP A 216 7.25 16.90 4.10
CA ASP A 216 6.65 18.12 4.65
C ASP A 216 5.30 18.43 3.98
N LEU A 217 5.18 18.14 2.68
CA LEU A 217 3.95 18.36 1.91
C LEU A 217 2.93 17.20 2.06
N ARG A 218 3.07 16.30 3.04
CA ARG A 218 2.13 15.16 3.21
C ARG A 218 0.66 15.58 3.32
N GLN A 219 0.38 16.74 3.93
CA GLN A 219 -0.98 17.28 4.08
C GLN A 219 -1.43 18.13 2.89
N GLN A 220 -0.59 18.27 1.85
CA GLN A 220 -0.84 19.07 0.65
C GLN A 220 -0.58 18.21 -0.60
N PRO A 221 -1.47 17.24 -0.91
CA PRO A 221 -1.20 16.21 -1.92
C PRO A 221 -0.90 16.78 -3.31
N VAL A 222 -1.59 17.84 -3.72
CA VAL A 222 -1.36 18.51 -5.01
C VAL A 222 0.05 19.11 -5.08
N SER A 223 0.42 19.93 -4.09
CA SER A 223 1.76 20.53 -4.01
C SER A 223 2.85 19.47 -3.89
N ARG A 224 2.60 18.40 -3.15
CA ARG A 224 3.51 17.27 -2.95
C ARG A 224 3.84 16.57 -4.27
N TRP A 225 2.81 16.24 -5.05
CA TRP A 225 2.96 15.61 -6.35
C TRP A 225 3.58 16.55 -7.38
N LEU A 226 3.18 17.82 -7.40
CA LEU A 226 3.75 18.83 -8.30
C LEU A 226 5.23 19.09 -8.00
N ALA A 227 5.62 19.16 -6.73
CA ALA A 227 7.02 19.29 -6.32
C ALA A 227 7.83 18.07 -6.76
N LEU A 228 7.32 16.86 -6.51
CA LEU A 228 7.97 15.64 -6.98
C LEU A 228 8.08 15.63 -8.52
N ALA A 229 7.03 16.04 -9.25
CA ALA A 229 7.02 16.14 -10.70
C ALA A 229 8.07 17.10 -11.28
N ARG A 230 8.54 18.07 -10.49
CA ARG A 230 9.61 19.02 -10.83
C ARG A 230 10.99 18.54 -10.46
N SER A 231 11.11 17.49 -9.65
CA SER A 231 12.40 16.94 -9.25
C SER A 231 13.25 16.64 -10.48
N GLU A 232 14.48 17.15 -10.47
CA GLU A 232 15.50 16.88 -11.48
C GLU A 232 16.40 15.71 -11.07
N HIS A 233 16.27 15.26 -9.82
CA HIS A 233 17.19 14.30 -9.21
C HIS A 233 16.55 12.94 -8.95
N LEU A 234 15.23 12.87 -8.79
CA LEU A 234 14.48 11.64 -8.57
C LEU A 234 13.81 11.19 -9.86
N THR A 235 13.93 9.90 -10.17
CA THR A 235 13.17 9.30 -11.28
C THR A 235 11.81 8.86 -10.78
N ILE A 236 10.75 9.52 -11.25
CA ILE A 236 9.38 9.22 -10.84
C ILE A 236 8.83 8.06 -11.66
N GLU A 237 8.62 6.93 -11.02
CA GLU A 237 8.01 5.73 -11.58
C GLU A 237 7.49 4.83 -10.46
N LEU A 238 6.36 4.17 -10.72
CA LEU A 238 5.79 3.23 -9.77
C LEU A 238 6.69 2.00 -9.64
N ALA A 239 7.07 1.68 -8.41
CA ALA A 239 7.93 0.55 -8.10
C ALA A 239 7.29 -0.78 -8.44
N THR A 240 8.06 -1.66 -9.08
CA THR A 240 7.68 -3.07 -9.25
C THR A 240 7.62 -3.79 -7.89
N PRO A 241 7.10 -5.03 -7.82
CA PRO A 241 6.95 -5.75 -6.55
C PRO A 241 8.23 -5.82 -5.69
N ASP A 242 9.39 -5.97 -6.32
CA ASP A 242 10.66 -6.22 -5.62
C ASP A 242 11.51 -4.94 -5.44
N GLU A 243 11.07 -3.81 -6.00
CA GLU A 243 11.89 -2.61 -6.11
C GLU A 243 11.87 -1.72 -4.87
N VAL A 244 10.83 -1.75 -4.02
CA VAL A 244 10.74 -0.81 -2.89
C VAL A 244 11.88 -1.01 -1.90
N ARG A 245 12.18 -2.28 -1.55
CA ARG A 245 13.34 -2.61 -0.71
C ARG A 245 14.65 -2.22 -1.39
N GLN A 246 14.80 -2.47 -2.69
CA GLN A 246 16.01 -2.12 -3.44
C GLN A 246 16.22 -0.60 -3.45
N ARG A 247 15.18 0.18 -3.73
CA ARG A 247 15.21 1.65 -3.71
C ARG A 247 15.51 2.21 -2.32
N ALA A 248 15.03 1.56 -1.26
CA ALA A 248 15.42 1.93 0.10
C ALA A 248 16.91 1.65 0.36
N ALA A 249 17.46 0.53 -0.13
CA ALA A 249 18.87 0.20 0.03
C ALA A 249 19.81 1.21 -0.67
N VAL A 250 19.39 1.82 -1.78
CA VAL A 250 20.14 2.91 -2.44
C VAL A 250 20.39 4.08 -1.47
N TRP A 251 19.43 4.39 -0.60
CA TRP A 251 19.63 5.42 0.43
C TRP A 251 20.72 5.02 1.43
N ASP A 252 20.75 3.76 1.85
CA ASP A 252 21.76 3.26 2.77
C ASP A 252 23.15 3.26 2.14
N GLN A 253 23.28 2.90 0.86
CA GLN A 253 24.54 3.02 0.12
C GLN A 253 25.05 4.47 0.05
N TRP A 254 24.15 5.44 -0.14
CA TRP A 254 24.51 6.87 -0.04
C TRP A 254 25.05 7.23 1.34
N ARG A 255 24.44 6.72 2.41
CA ARG A 255 24.90 6.97 3.79
C ARG A 255 26.28 6.35 4.05
N GLU A 256 26.52 5.14 3.54
CA GLU A 256 27.81 4.45 3.65
C GLU A 256 28.91 5.22 2.90
N GLY A 257 28.67 5.64 1.66
CA GLY A 257 29.63 6.47 0.91
C GLY A 257 29.93 7.80 1.60
N ILE A 258 28.92 8.48 2.15
CA ILE A 258 29.09 9.73 2.90
C ILE A 258 29.89 9.51 4.20
N ALA A 259 29.61 8.42 4.91
CA ALA A 259 30.36 8.05 6.11
C ALA A 259 31.84 7.76 5.77
N ALA A 260 32.10 7.06 4.65
CA ALA A 260 33.44 6.75 4.17
C ALA A 260 34.24 8.00 3.72
N ARG A 261 33.56 9.02 3.16
CA ARG A 261 34.17 10.31 2.82
C ARG A 261 34.74 11.02 4.04
N GLY A 262 34.05 10.97 5.18
CA GLY A 262 34.38 11.72 6.38
C GLY A 262 34.20 13.25 6.23
N VAL A 263 34.73 14.01 7.20
CA VAL A 263 34.47 15.46 7.38
C VAL A 263 35.53 16.36 6.71
N ALA A 264 36.50 15.79 5.99
CA ALA A 264 37.56 16.57 5.36
C ALA A 264 37.00 17.55 4.30
N PRO A 265 37.52 18.80 4.21
CA PRO A 265 37.07 19.78 3.22
C PRO A 265 37.36 19.35 1.77
N LEU A 266 38.51 18.71 1.55
CA LEU A 266 38.92 18.14 0.26
C LEU A 266 39.11 16.63 0.40
N PRO A 267 38.55 15.83 -0.52
CA PRO A 267 38.77 14.39 -0.51
C PRO A 267 40.23 14.07 -0.84
N THR A 268 40.86 13.28 0.01
CA THR A 268 42.18 12.68 -0.24
C THR A 268 42.04 11.43 -1.13
N PRO A 269 43.10 10.97 -1.81
CA PRO A 269 43.07 9.68 -2.53
C PRO A 269 42.63 8.51 -1.66
N LYS A 270 43.01 8.53 -0.37
CA LYS A 270 42.58 7.53 0.62
C LYS A 270 41.07 7.57 0.86
N SER A 271 40.47 8.76 0.96
CA SER A 271 39.01 8.88 1.09
C SER A 271 38.28 8.48 -0.19
N ILE A 272 38.84 8.75 -1.37
CA ILE A 272 38.26 8.30 -2.65
C ILE A 272 38.24 6.76 -2.71
N ALA A 273 39.36 6.11 -2.38
CA ALA A 273 39.42 4.65 -2.30
C ALA A 273 38.46 4.07 -1.25
N ALA A 274 38.29 4.74 -0.10
CA ALA A 274 37.32 4.33 0.92
C ALA A 274 35.87 4.45 0.44
N ILE A 275 35.52 5.54 -0.26
CA ILE A 275 34.21 5.70 -0.89
C ILE A 275 33.99 4.61 -1.93
N GLU A 276 34.95 4.36 -2.82
CA GLU A 276 34.86 3.29 -3.81
C GLU A 276 34.66 1.92 -3.18
N SER A 277 35.37 1.62 -2.09
CA SER A 277 35.20 0.36 -1.36
C SER A 277 33.80 0.25 -0.75
N ALA A 278 33.30 1.33 -0.13
CA ALA A 278 31.97 1.36 0.47
C ALA A 278 30.86 1.21 -0.58
N LEU A 279 31.01 1.80 -1.76
CA LEU A 279 30.01 1.73 -2.83
C LEU A 279 30.00 0.39 -3.59
N ARG A 280 31.06 -0.44 -3.47
CA ARG A 280 31.11 -1.77 -4.09
C ARG A 280 30.42 -2.87 -3.26
N GLY A 281 30.29 -2.66 -1.95
CA GLY A 281 29.80 -3.68 -1.00
C GLY A 281 30.88 -4.69 -0.65
#